data_AF-R4LVI1-F1
#
_entry.id   AF-R4LVI1-F1
#
_cell.length_a   1.000
_cell.length_b   1.000
_cell.length_c   1.000
_cell.angle_alpha   90.00
_cell.angle_beta   90.00
_cell.angle_gamma   90.00
#
_symmetry.space_group_name_H-M   'P 1'
#
loop_
_entity.id
_entity.type
_entity.pdbx_description
1 polymer ?
#
loop_
_entity_poly.entity_id
_entity_poly.type
_entity_poly.pdbx_seq_one_letter_code
_entity_poly.pdbx_strand_id
1 'polypeptide(L)'
;MADYVPQIITAVGALAGSLGGVAITQQHQRRTAALERADKRRAELRAHIVEFLINADEWASHMDIVIVVMWKATDRDTIELSNSEMAKKAGELRYAVTKELKHLLGLVGDPPLQEAVHVFHDLWLKVSDQMMGPVTDKKRKSDFTAVEESMKYLGSLRRATIEIRNAALPLLRITVEDPQPVRWWQLRRRRAARGALTR
;
A
#
# COMPACT_ATOMS: atom_id res chain seq x y z
N MET A 1 29.16 -64.93 -20.60
CA MET A 1 28.85 -63.53 -20.98
C MET A 1 27.80 -63.06 -20.02
N ALA A 2 28.21 -62.27 -19.02
CA ALA A 2 27.43 -62.00 -17.82
C ALA A 2 26.41 -60.87 -18.03
N ASP A 3 25.32 -60.97 -17.26
CA ASP A 3 24.11 -60.15 -17.25
C ASP A 3 24.35 -58.66 -16.94
N TYR A 4 24.56 -57.82 -17.97
CA TYR A 4 24.62 -56.36 -17.84
C TYR A 4 23.24 -55.67 -17.99
N VAL A 5 22.23 -56.40 -18.46
CA VAL A 5 20.87 -55.89 -18.69
C VAL A 5 20.21 -55.32 -17.43
N PRO A 6 20.34 -55.93 -16.23
CA PRO A 6 19.72 -55.39 -15.01
C PRO A 6 20.34 -54.06 -14.56
N GLN A 7 21.64 -53.87 -14.79
CA GLN A 7 22.38 -52.67 -14.36
C GLN A 7 22.04 -51.47 -15.24
N ILE A 8 21.85 -51.69 -16.55
CA ILE A 8 21.46 -50.63 -17.50
C ILE A 8 20.02 -50.15 -17.22
N ILE A 9 19.07 -51.07 -16.97
CA ILE A 9 17.68 -50.73 -16.66
C ILE A 9 17.59 -49.93 -15.35
N THR A 10 18.38 -50.31 -14.34
CA THR A 10 18.41 -49.62 -13.05
C THR A 10 19.05 -48.22 -13.17
N ALA A 11 20.10 -48.07 -13.97
CA ALA A 11 20.75 -46.78 -14.22
C ALA A 11 19.85 -45.80 -14.99
N VAL A 12 19.12 -46.28 -16.01
CA VAL A 12 18.14 -45.48 -16.77
C VAL A 12 16.95 -45.07 -15.92
N GLY A 13 16.42 -45.99 -15.08
CA GLY A 13 15.34 -45.68 -14.13
C GLY A 13 15.74 -44.63 -13.09
N ALA A 14 16.96 -44.70 -12.56
CA ALA A 14 17.50 -43.71 -11.62
C ALA A 14 17.72 -42.33 -12.27
N LEU A 15 18.16 -42.28 -13.53
CA LEU A 15 18.30 -41.04 -14.31
C LEU A 15 16.94 -40.42 -14.65
N ALA A 16 15.95 -41.21 -15.05
CA ALA A 16 14.60 -40.72 -15.34
C ALA A 16 13.88 -40.23 -14.07
N GLY A 17 14.04 -40.93 -12.94
CA GLY A 17 13.50 -40.53 -11.65
C GLY A 17 14.14 -39.26 -11.08
N SER A 18 15.46 -39.09 -11.26
CA SER A 18 16.17 -37.88 -10.82
C SER A 18 15.85 -36.67 -11.71
N LEU A 19 15.80 -36.82 -13.04
CA LEU A 19 15.42 -35.73 -13.96
C LEU A 19 13.95 -35.32 -13.79
N GLY A 20 13.04 -36.28 -13.59
CA GLY A 20 11.64 -35.99 -13.27
C GLY A 20 11.46 -35.31 -11.91
N GLY A 21 12.21 -35.74 -10.89
CA GLY A 21 12.22 -35.13 -9.56
C GLY A 21 12.77 -33.70 -9.56
N VAL A 22 13.82 -33.43 -10.33
CA VAL A 22 14.42 -32.09 -10.48
C VAL A 22 13.49 -31.14 -11.21
N ALA A 23 12.79 -31.58 -12.27
CA ALA A 23 11.83 -30.73 -12.97
C ALA A 23 10.63 -30.34 -12.09
N ILE A 24 10.10 -31.29 -11.30
CA ILE A 24 8.98 -31.05 -10.37
C ILE A 24 9.40 -30.12 -9.23
N THR A 25 10.60 -30.33 -8.67
CA THR A 25 11.13 -29.47 -7.59
C THR A 25 11.48 -28.07 -8.08
N GLN A 26 12.05 -27.93 -9.29
CA GLN A 26 12.27 -26.61 -9.91
C GLN A 26 10.96 -25.87 -10.20
N GLN A 27 9.93 -26.58 -10.68
CA GLN A 27 8.62 -25.97 -10.90
C GLN A 27 7.94 -25.56 -9.59
N HIS A 28 8.06 -26.36 -8.53
CA HIS A 28 7.59 -26.00 -7.19
C HIS A 28 8.37 -24.80 -6.64
N GLN A 29 9.71 -24.79 -6.73
CA GLN A 29 10.54 -23.67 -6.28
C GLN A 29 10.22 -22.37 -7.02
N ARG A 30 9.96 -22.43 -8.33
CA ARG A 30 9.53 -21.25 -9.10
C ARG A 30 8.16 -20.74 -8.65
N ARG A 31 7.21 -21.65 -8.39
CA ARG A 31 5.88 -21.30 -7.89
C ARG A 31 5.93 -20.72 -6.47
N THR A 32 6.69 -21.33 -5.55
CA THR A 32 6.86 -20.80 -4.19
C THR A 32 7.58 -19.45 -4.21
N ALA A 33 8.65 -19.30 -5.00
CA ALA A 33 9.33 -18.01 -5.16
C ALA A 33 8.44 -16.94 -5.82
N ALA A 34 7.50 -17.33 -6.69
CA ALA A 34 6.52 -16.39 -7.25
C ALA A 34 5.50 -15.94 -6.20
N LEU A 35 5.01 -16.87 -5.36
CA LEU A 35 4.11 -16.58 -4.25
C LEU A 35 4.78 -15.70 -3.19
N GLU A 36 6.00 -16.03 -2.77
CA GLU A 36 6.77 -15.20 -1.82
C GLU A 36 7.02 -13.78 -2.35
N ARG A 37 7.29 -13.62 -3.65
CA ARG A 37 7.42 -12.29 -4.27
C ARG A 37 6.09 -11.54 -4.30
N ALA A 38 4.97 -12.23 -4.50
CA ALA A 38 3.65 -11.62 -4.49
C ALA A 38 3.25 -11.18 -3.07
N ASP A 39 3.55 -12.00 -2.06
CA ASP A 39 3.29 -11.68 -0.66
C ASP A 39 4.16 -10.52 -0.16
N LYS A 40 5.43 -10.48 -0.55
CA LYS A 40 6.32 -9.33 -0.27
C LYS A 40 5.78 -8.04 -0.88
N ARG A 41 5.36 -8.06 -2.16
CA ARG A 41 4.77 -6.89 -2.82
C ARG A 41 3.47 -6.44 -2.15
N ARG A 42 2.63 -7.37 -1.70
CA ARG A 42 1.41 -7.05 -0.95
C ARG A 42 1.71 -6.43 0.41
N ALA A 43 2.71 -6.93 1.13
CA ALA A 43 3.14 -6.37 2.40
C ALA A 43 3.73 -4.96 2.23
N GLU A 44 4.56 -4.76 1.21
CA GLU A 44 5.11 -3.45 0.82
C GLU A 44 4.00 -2.47 0.45
N LEU A 45 3.08 -2.87 -0.42
CA LEU A 45 1.92 -2.05 -0.79
C LEU A 45 1.07 -1.68 0.44
N ARG A 46 0.83 -2.63 1.35
CA ARG A 46 0.11 -2.38 2.60
C ARG A 46 0.81 -1.33 3.46
N ALA A 47 2.13 -1.43 3.61
CA ALA A 47 2.91 -0.46 4.37
C ALA A 47 2.77 0.95 3.78
N HIS A 48 2.97 1.09 2.47
CA HIS A 48 2.83 2.39 1.78
C HIS A 48 1.41 2.95 1.85
N ILE A 49 0.37 2.12 1.76
CA ILE A 49 -1.02 2.58 1.94
C ILE A 49 -1.22 3.12 3.36
N VAL A 50 -0.75 2.41 4.38
CA VAL A 50 -0.91 2.84 5.78
C VAL A 50 -0.16 4.14 6.04
N GLU A 51 1.10 4.23 5.60
CA GLU A 51 1.91 5.44 5.72
C GLU A 51 1.27 6.61 4.96
N PHE A 52 0.79 6.39 3.74
CA PHE A 52 0.07 7.40 2.98
C PHE A 52 -1.15 7.92 3.73
N LEU A 53 -2.00 7.02 4.27
CA LEU A 53 -3.22 7.42 4.98
C LEU A 53 -2.92 8.24 6.24
N ILE A 54 -1.91 7.85 7.02
CA ILE A 54 -1.47 8.59 8.21
C ILE A 54 -0.94 9.97 7.81
N ASN A 55 -0.01 10.01 6.84
CA ASN A 55 0.61 11.26 6.40
C ASN A 55 -0.42 12.22 5.78
N ALA A 56 -1.38 11.70 5.01
CA ALA A 56 -2.42 12.50 4.39
C ALA A 56 -3.38 13.10 5.43
N ASP A 57 -3.74 12.34 6.46
CA ASP A 57 -4.61 12.82 7.55
C ASP A 57 -3.90 13.84 8.45
N GLU A 58 -2.64 13.59 8.82
CA GLU A 58 -1.84 14.54 9.59
C GLU A 58 -1.61 15.83 8.80
N TRP A 59 -1.24 15.72 7.52
CA TRP A 59 -1.10 16.88 6.65
C TRP A 59 -2.40 17.66 6.52
N ALA A 60 -3.53 16.99 6.29
CA ALA A 60 -4.82 17.66 6.15
C ALA A 60 -5.26 18.35 7.46
N SER A 61 -4.96 17.75 8.61
CA SER A 61 -5.24 18.35 9.92
C SER A 61 -4.35 19.57 10.19
N HIS A 62 -3.07 19.49 9.80
CA HIS A 62 -2.15 20.64 9.88
C HIS A 62 -2.61 21.79 8.98
N MET A 63 -3.09 21.48 7.77
CA MET A 63 -3.55 22.49 6.83
C MET A 63 -4.82 23.21 7.25
N ASP A 64 -5.74 22.57 7.99
CA ASP A 64 -6.90 23.26 8.59
C ASP A 64 -6.43 24.50 9.39
N ILE A 65 -5.39 24.31 10.22
CA ILE A 65 -4.83 25.37 11.07
C ILE A 65 -4.13 26.42 10.20
N VAL A 66 -3.29 25.98 9.26
CA VAL A 66 -2.52 26.87 8.38
C VAL A 66 -3.45 27.78 7.56
N ILE A 67 -4.53 27.25 6.98
CA ILE A 67 -5.50 28.03 6.18
C ILE A 67 -6.10 29.16 7.03
N VAL A 68 -6.54 28.84 8.26
CA VAL A 68 -7.15 29.82 9.17
C VAL A 68 -6.13 30.89 9.61
N VAL A 69 -4.89 30.49 9.90
CA VAL A 69 -3.82 31.43 10.27
C VAL A 69 -3.48 32.35 9.11
N MET A 70 -3.31 31.80 7.91
CA MET A 70 -2.93 32.53 6.70
C MET A 70 -3.98 33.54 6.26
N TRP A 71 -5.26 33.24 6.47
CA TRP A 71 -6.36 34.17 6.20
C TRP A 71 -6.23 35.48 6.99
N LYS A 72 -5.83 35.41 8.26
CA LYS A 72 -5.67 36.59 9.13
C LYS A 72 -4.28 37.20 9.13
N ALA A 73 -3.31 36.53 8.53
CA ALA A 73 -1.92 36.96 8.52
C ALA A 73 -1.77 38.28 7.75
N THR A 74 -0.98 39.22 8.27
CA THR A 74 -0.47 40.35 7.47
C THR A 74 0.66 39.90 6.53
N ASP A 75 1.11 40.76 5.63
CA ASP A 75 2.25 40.45 4.76
C ASP A 75 3.53 40.18 5.56
N ARG A 76 3.71 40.87 6.70
CA ARG A 76 4.82 40.62 7.63
C ARG A 76 4.68 39.26 8.31
N ASP A 77 3.48 38.94 8.82
CA ASP A 77 3.23 37.65 9.45
C ASP A 77 3.45 36.50 8.47
N THR A 78 3.15 36.70 7.18
CA THR A 78 3.35 35.68 6.15
C THR A 78 4.83 35.33 5.96
N ILE A 79 5.72 36.33 6.04
CA ILE A 79 7.17 36.13 5.97
C ILE A 79 7.67 35.39 7.22
N GLU A 80 7.22 35.81 8.41
CA GLU A 80 7.58 35.16 9.67
C GLU A 80 7.06 33.70 9.72
N LEU A 81 5.83 33.47 9.26
CA LEU A 81 5.21 32.15 9.12
C LEU A 81 6.00 31.26 8.15
N SER A 82 6.50 31.80 7.03
CA SER A 82 7.29 31.02 6.07
C SER A 82 8.59 30.47 6.66
N ASN A 83 9.15 31.15 7.68
CA ASN A 83 10.36 30.74 8.38
C ASN A 83 10.06 29.96 9.69
N SER A 84 8.78 29.81 10.04
CA SER A 84 8.35 29.16 11.27
C SER A 84 8.44 27.65 11.21
N GLU A 85 8.46 27.00 12.39
CA GLU A 85 8.32 25.56 12.52
C GLU A 85 7.02 25.03 11.88
N MET A 86 5.96 25.85 11.81
CA MET A 86 4.71 25.46 11.16
C MET A 86 4.87 25.29 9.65
N ALA A 87 5.65 26.15 8.99
CA ALA A 87 5.93 26.02 7.55
C ALA A 87 6.88 24.86 7.26
N LYS A 88 7.89 24.63 8.11
CA LYS A 88 8.77 23.47 8.01
C LYS A 88 7.98 22.17 8.13
N LYS A 89 7.15 22.04 9.17
CA LYS A 89 6.28 20.88 9.37
C LYS A 89 5.31 20.67 8.19
N ALA A 90 4.72 21.74 7.66
CA ALA A 90 3.87 21.64 6.47
C ALA A 90 4.63 21.10 5.25
N GLY A 91 5.88 21.53 5.05
CA GLY A 91 6.77 21.04 3.99
C GLY A 91 7.15 19.57 4.18
N GLU A 92 7.51 19.16 5.39
CA GLU A 92 7.85 17.77 5.73
C GLU A 92 6.67 16.82 5.49
N LEU A 93 5.49 17.19 5.98
CA LEU A 93 4.26 16.42 5.78
C LEU A 93 3.88 16.35 4.29
N ARG A 94 4.00 17.47 3.56
CA ARG A 94 3.76 17.49 2.11
C ARG A 94 4.72 16.54 1.37
N TYR A 95 5.99 16.54 1.76
CA TYR A 95 6.98 15.63 1.19
C TYR A 95 6.64 14.17 1.50
N ALA A 96 6.26 13.86 2.74
CA ALA A 96 5.86 12.51 3.16
C ALA A 96 4.66 12.00 2.34
N VAL A 97 3.60 12.81 2.19
CA VAL A 97 2.45 12.47 1.35
C VAL A 97 2.87 12.23 -0.10
N THR A 98 3.71 13.11 -0.66
CA THR A 98 4.15 13.01 -2.07
C THR A 98 5.01 11.76 -2.29
N LYS A 99 5.89 11.43 -1.34
CA LYS A 99 6.73 10.23 -1.37
C LYS A 99 5.85 8.98 -1.42
N GLU A 100 4.91 8.85 -0.49
CA GLU A 100 4.04 7.67 -0.43
C GLU A 100 3.10 7.60 -1.64
N LEU A 101 2.56 8.72 -2.10
CA LEU A 101 1.75 8.76 -3.32
C LEU A 101 2.50 8.24 -4.54
N LYS A 102 3.79 8.59 -4.69
CA LYS A 102 4.64 8.08 -5.76
C LYS A 102 4.82 6.56 -5.68
N HIS A 103 4.99 6.01 -4.47
CA HIS A 103 5.05 4.56 -4.28
C HIS A 103 3.73 3.90 -4.67
N LEU A 104 2.59 4.46 -4.26
CA LEU A 104 1.27 3.93 -4.62
C LEU A 104 1.04 3.92 -6.13
N LEU A 105 1.38 5.01 -6.83
CA LEU A 105 1.26 5.09 -8.29
C LEU A 105 2.11 4.04 -9.03
N GLY A 106 3.21 3.58 -8.43
CA GLY A 106 4.08 2.55 -9.01
C GLY A 106 3.72 1.11 -8.63
N LEU A 107 3.07 0.91 -7.48
CA LEU A 107 2.81 -0.41 -6.88
C LEU A 107 1.38 -0.90 -7.04
N VAL A 108 0.41 0.01 -7.14
CA VAL A 108 -1.01 -0.35 -7.25
C VAL A 108 -1.30 -0.88 -8.66
N GLY A 109 -1.78 -2.12 -8.72
CA GLY A 109 -2.30 -2.73 -9.95
C GLY A 109 -3.78 -3.14 -9.88
N ASP A 110 -4.43 -2.93 -8.73
CA ASP A 110 -5.86 -3.21 -8.55
C ASP A 110 -6.69 -2.03 -9.10
N PRO A 111 -7.57 -2.23 -10.10
CA PRO A 111 -8.22 -1.10 -10.78
C PRO A 111 -8.99 -0.12 -9.88
N PRO A 112 -9.81 -0.57 -8.91
CA PRO A 112 -10.52 0.35 -8.01
C PRO A 112 -9.58 1.19 -7.14
N LEU A 113 -8.53 0.58 -6.60
CA LEU A 113 -7.52 1.30 -5.82
C LEU A 113 -6.70 2.24 -6.70
N GLN A 114 -6.39 1.83 -7.92
CA GLN A 114 -5.64 2.64 -8.88
C GLN A 114 -6.42 3.90 -9.25
N GLU A 115 -7.71 3.77 -9.52
CA GLU A 115 -8.59 4.90 -9.81
C GLU A 115 -8.64 5.89 -8.64
N ALA A 116 -8.84 5.41 -7.41
CA ALA A 116 -8.86 6.27 -6.23
C ALA A 116 -7.52 7.01 -6.00
N VAL A 117 -6.39 6.32 -6.23
CA VAL A 117 -5.05 6.94 -6.15
C VAL A 117 -4.84 8.00 -7.23
N HIS A 118 -5.33 7.77 -8.45
CA HIS A 118 -5.25 8.77 -9.52
C HIS A 118 -6.12 10.00 -9.24
N VAL A 119 -7.35 9.81 -8.75
CA VAL A 119 -8.22 10.92 -8.33
C VAL A 119 -7.53 11.77 -7.26
N PHE A 120 -6.93 11.13 -6.25
CA PHE A 120 -6.16 11.86 -5.24
C PHE A 120 -4.97 12.59 -5.86
N HIS A 121 -4.23 11.95 -6.75
CA HIS A 121 -3.07 12.55 -7.42
C HIS A 121 -3.45 13.81 -8.23
N ASP A 122 -4.55 13.77 -8.96
CA ASP A 122 -5.02 14.91 -9.76
C ASP A 122 -5.42 16.11 -8.88
N LEU A 123 -6.00 15.83 -7.70
CA LEU A 123 -6.22 16.84 -6.66
C LEU A 123 -4.90 17.31 -6.04
N TRP A 124 -3.96 16.40 -5.82
CA TRP A 124 -2.67 16.74 -5.21
C TRP A 124 -1.85 17.70 -6.08
N LEU A 125 -1.89 17.54 -7.40
CA LEU A 125 -1.21 18.43 -8.35
C LEU A 125 -1.68 19.89 -8.25
N LYS A 126 -2.95 20.10 -7.91
CA LYS A 126 -3.57 21.43 -7.83
C LYS A 126 -3.59 22.00 -6.41
N VAL A 127 -2.97 21.31 -5.44
CA VAL A 127 -3.07 21.64 -4.02
C VAL A 127 -2.56 23.04 -3.69
N SER A 128 -1.47 23.49 -4.30
CA SER A 128 -0.93 24.82 -4.05
C SER A 128 -1.89 25.92 -4.53
N ASP A 129 -2.43 25.77 -5.73
CA ASP A 129 -3.27 26.80 -6.34
C ASP A 129 -4.67 26.85 -5.71
N GLN A 130 -5.29 25.68 -5.50
CA GLN A 130 -6.69 25.61 -5.06
C GLN A 130 -6.83 25.74 -3.53
N MET A 131 -5.83 25.29 -2.77
CA MET A 131 -5.90 25.33 -1.31
C MET A 131 -5.26 26.60 -0.74
N MET A 132 -4.09 27.00 -1.24
CA MET A 132 -3.38 28.18 -0.70
C MET A 132 -3.61 29.44 -1.52
N GLY A 133 -3.93 29.33 -2.81
CA GLY A 133 -4.19 30.49 -3.68
C GLY A 133 -5.24 31.46 -3.13
N PRO A 134 -6.45 31.01 -2.73
CA PRO A 134 -7.48 31.91 -2.21
C PRO A 134 -7.05 32.71 -0.98
N VAL A 135 -6.40 32.07 0.00
CA VAL A 135 -5.97 32.71 1.26
C VAL A 135 -4.67 33.50 1.14
N THR A 136 -3.96 33.40 0.03
CA THR A 136 -2.74 34.18 -0.26
C THR A 136 -3.00 35.31 -1.26
N ASP A 137 -4.12 35.31 -1.97
CA ASP A 137 -4.51 36.39 -2.87
C ASP A 137 -4.84 37.66 -2.09
N LYS A 138 -3.99 38.69 -2.26
CA LYS A 138 -4.16 40.00 -1.63
C LYS A 138 -5.51 40.65 -1.91
N LYS A 139 -6.15 40.33 -3.04
CA LYS A 139 -7.46 40.89 -3.40
C LYS A 139 -8.61 40.24 -2.63
N ARG A 140 -8.41 39.02 -2.12
CA ARG A 140 -9.44 38.19 -1.48
C ARG A 140 -9.15 37.88 -0.01
N LYS A 141 -8.00 38.31 0.51
CA LYS A 141 -7.52 37.97 1.87
C LYS A 141 -8.49 38.32 3.00
N SER A 142 -9.28 39.38 2.86
CA SER A 142 -10.29 39.79 3.84
C SER A 142 -11.65 39.09 3.69
N ASP A 143 -11.83 38.32 2.62
CA ASP A 143 -13.09 37.64 2.31
C ASP A 143 -13.11 36.25 2.96
N PHE A 144 -14.16 35.99 3.74
CA PHE A 144 -14.36 34.67 4.34
C PHE A 144 -14.59 33.59 3.26
N THR A 145 -15.10 33.95 2.08
CA THR A 145 -15.29 33.01 0.97
C THR A 145 -13.97 32.37 0.50
N ALA A 146 -12.84 33.06 0.67
CA ALA A 146 -11.53 32.50 0.35
C ALA A 146 -11.18 31.32 1.26
N VAL A 147 -11.52 31.40 2.55
CA VAL A 147 -11.33 30.30 3.50
C VAL A 147 -12.27 29.14 3.17
N GLU A 148 -13.53 29.44 2.86
CA GLU A 148 -14.50 28.41 2.48
C GLU A 148 -14.07 27.63 1.23
N GLU A 149 -13.53 28.31 0.21
CA GLU A 149 -13.00 27.66 -0.99
C GLU A 149 -11.81 26.73 -0.68
N SER A 150 -10.84 27.24 0.09
CA SER A 150 -9.68 26.45 0.54
C SER A 150 -10.09 25.23 1.36
N MET A 151 -11.03 25.39 2.29
CA MET A 151 -11.54 24.31 3.14
C MET A 151 -12.38 23.30 2.35
N LYS A 152 -13.16 23.75 1.36
CA LYS A 152 -13.90 22.88 0.44
C LYS A 152 -12.95 22.03 -0.40
N TYR A 153 -11.82 22.60 -0.82
CA TYR A 153 -10.78 21.85 -1.52
C TYR A 153 -10.14 20.80 -0.62
N LEU A 154 -9.77 21.18 0.61
CA LEU A 154 -9.23 20.28 1.61
C LEU A 154 -10.20 19.13 1.95
N GLY A 155 -11.50 19.41 2.04
CA GLY A 155 -12.55 18.40 2.18
C GLY A 155 -12.65 17.44 0.98
N SER A 156 -12.28 17.88 -0.22
CA SER A 156 -12.21 17.01 -1.40
C SER A 156 -11.00 16.07 -1.34
N LEU A 157 -9.85 16.56 -0.87
CA LEU A 157 -8.69 15.71 -0.58
C LEU A 157 -8.99 14.68 0.50
N ARG A 158 -9.64 15.07 1.61
CA ARG A 158 -10.05 14.12 2.66
C ARG A 158 -10.98 13.02 2.14
N ARG A 159 -11.94 13.38 1.28
CA ARG A 159 -12.82 12.39 0.62
C ARG A 159 -12.04 11.42 -0.26
N ALA A 160 -11.11 11.91 -1.07
CA ALA A 160 -10.24 11.05 -1.88
C ALA A 160 -9.36 10.12 -1.00
N THR A 161 -8.85 10.60 0.13
CA THR A 161 -8.14 9.75 1.12
C THR A 161 -9.05 8.64 1.67
N ILE A 162 -10.31 8.95 1.97
CA ILE A 162 -11.30 7.96 2.42
C ILE A 162 -11.61 6.94 1.31
N GLU A 163 -11.69 7.37 0.05
CA GLU A 163 -11.88 6.47 -1.09
C GLU A 163 -10.70 5.50 -1.25
N ILE A 164 -9.46 5.99 -1.13
CA ILE A 164 -8.26 5.14 -1.10
C ILE A 164 -8.34 4.13 0.05
N ARG A 165 -8.70 4.57 1.26
CA ARG A 165 -8.89 3.69 2.42
C ARG A 165 -9.92 2.60 2.14
N ASN A 166 -11.06 2.98 1.57
CA ASN A 166 -12.16 2.07 1.28
C ASN A 166 -11.78 1.04 0.20
N ALA A 167 -11.15 1.49 -0.88
CA ALA A 167 -10.64 0.62 -1.95
C ALA A 167 -9.53 -0.32 -1.43
N ALA A 168 -8.71 0.15 -0.48
CA ALA A 168 -7.66 -0.65 0.13
C ALA A 168 -8.16 -1.63 1.20
N LEU A 169 -9.42 -1.55 1.66
CA LEU A 169 -9.96 -2.42 2.73
C LEU A 169 -9.68 -3.91 2.51
N PRO A 170 -9.83 -4.50 1.31
CA PRO A 170 -9.51 -5.91 1.08
C PRO A 170 -8.03 -6.24 1.30
N LEU A 171 -7.13 -5.31 1.01
CA LEU A 171 -5.68 -5.46 1.22
C LEU A 171 -5.28 -5.21 2.69
N LEU A 172 -5.99 -4.31 3.37
CA LEU A 172 -5.76 -3.94 4.76
C LEU A 172 -6.39 -4.92 5.76
N ARG A 173 -7.47 -5.61 5.37
CA ARG A 173 -8.05 -6.70 6.15
C ARG A 173 -7.05 -7.85 6.20
N ILE A 174 -6.29 -7.91 7.28
CA ILE A 174 -5.58 -9.11 7.68
C ILE A 174 -6.67 -10.11 8.09
N THR A 175 -7.05 -11.02 7.20
CA THR A 175 -7.45 -12.33 7.69
C THR A 175 -6.24 -12.88 8.40
N VAL A 176 -6.33 -13.00 9.73
CA VAL A 176 -5.49 -13.92 10.48
C VAL A 176 -5.92 -15.30 10.02
N GLU A 177 -5.52 -15.70 8.82
CA GLU A 177 -5.57 -17.10 8.42
C GLU A 177 -4.42 -17.78 9.13
N ASP A 178 -4.83 -18.64 10.06
CA ASP A 178 -4.07 -19.68 10.73
C ASP A 178 -2.94 -20.27 9.87
N PRO A 179 -1.85 -20.73 10.52
CA PRO A 179 -0.68 -21.26 9.84
C PRO A 179 -1.05 -22.51 9.03
N GLN A 180 -0.86 -22.39 7.71
CA GLN A 180 -0.86 -23.45 6.70
C GLN A 180 -2.18 -24.21 6.44
N PRO A 181 -2.50 -24.48 5.16
CA PRO A 181 -3.52 -25.45 4.83
C PRO A 181 -3.01 -26.84 5.27
N VAL A 182 -3.48 -27.32 6.41
CA VAL A 182 -3.38 -28.73 6.77
C VAL A 182 -4.05 -29.49 5.63
N ARG A 183 -3.22 -30.08 4.76
CA ARG A 183 -3.66 -30.93 3.66
C ARG A 183 -4.72 -31.88 4.22
N TRP A 184 -5.93 -31.85 3.69
CA TRP A 184 -7.07 -32.66 4.13
C TRP A 184 -6.74 -34.16 4.32
N TRP A 185 -5.74 -34.66 3.59
CA TRP A 185 -5.15 -36.00 3.76
C TRP A 185 -4.47 -36.24 5.13
N GLN A 186 -3.85 -35.23 5.75
CA GLN A 186 -3.24 -35.30 7.08
C GLN A 186 -4.29 -35.37 8.20
N LEU A 187 -5.43 -34.68 8.04
CA LEU A 187 -6.60 -34.82 8.92
C LEU A 187 -7.17 -36.24 8.86
N ARG A 188 -7.23 -36.85 7.66
CA ARG A 188 -7.62 -38.27 7.49
C ARG A 188 -6.66 -39.23 8.20
N ARG A 189 -5.33 -39.03 8.09
CA ARG A 189 -4.35 -39.88 8.79
C ARG A 189 -4.44 -39.78 10.31
N ARG A 190 -4.67 -38.58 10.86
CA ARG A 190 -4.87 -38.40 12.32
C ARG A 190 -6.14 -39.06 12.84
N ARG A 191 -7.23 -39.10 12.06
CA ARG A 191 -8.43 -39.88 12.40
C ARG A 191 -8.19 -41.39 12.34
N ALA A 192 -7.50 -41.88 11.32
CA ALA A 192 -7.15 -43.30 11.21
C ALA A 192 -6.24 -43.76 12.36
N ALA A 193 -5.26 -42.94 12.76
CA ALA A 193 -4.37 -43.22 13.88
C ALA A 193 -5.10 -43.21 15.25
N ARG A 194 -6.10 -42.34 15.44
CA ARG A 194 -6.92 -42.34 16.66
C ARG A 194 -7.88 -43.55 16.74
N GLY A 195 -8.40 -44.02 15.61
CA GLY A 195 -9.23 -45.23 15.57
C GLY A 195 -8.45 -46.54 15.78
N ALA A 196 -7.12 -46.51 15.62
CA ALA A 196 -6.24 -47.66 15.83
C ALA A 196 -5.74 -47.80 17.28
N LEU A 197 -5.92 -46.78 18.11
CA LEU A 197 -5.56 -46.78 19.54
C LEU A 197 -6.74 -47.13 20.47
N THR A 198 -7.93 -47.37 19.92
CA THR A 198 -9.12 -47.80 20.67
C THR A 198 -9.58 -49.21 20.26
N ARG A 199 -8.64 -50.09 19.90
CA ARG A 199 -8.88 -51.53 19.80
C ARG A 199 -7.78 -52.29 20.53
#